data_AF-A0A0M9FYE8-F1
#
_entry.id   AF-A0A0M9FYE8-F1
#
_cell.length_a   1.000
_cell.length_b   1.000
_cell.length_c   1.000
_cell.angle_alpha   90.00
_cell.angle_beta   90.00
_cell.angle_gamma   90.00
#
_symmetry.space_group_name_H-M   'P 1'
#
loop_
_entity.id
_entity.type
_entity.pdbx_description
1 polymer ?
#
loop_
_entity_poly.entity_id
_entity_poly.type
_entity_poly.pdbx_seq_one_letter_code
_entity_poly.pdbx_strand_id
1 'polypeptide(L)'
;MTSTLDPDAPSVLTSDVYNNAEVSFAMLQNKEKLISFLDCTTLLRSMGMNPTQDDMDKLKKLMAEPIVRLEQWRREDELRRDKERRKEEARERKGKGRMSVAAAKKSIAEKVGEGGVNEAVPPLPTPAEEIKNIDWNIFIHCAEMVFRDRMREESAVVEALKVFVGSSAAVMTRDRLIEIVTTQGDNVLTPAEVKVLVTVLPESCPAKELAARIQGTYVAPTQEEINAATMREIEARRQQEAAEKAKEDNDPLSGL
;
A
#
# COMPACT_ATOMS: atom_id res chain seq x y z
N MET A 1 29.47 -10.61 22.27
CA MET A 1 28.28 -11.48 22.33
C MET A 1 27.58 -11.39 21.00
N THR A 2 27.84 -12.35 20.11
CA THR A 2 27.22 -12.43 18.78
C THR A 2 25.84 -13.05 18.97
N SER A 3 24.82 -12.19 19.13
CA SER A 3 23.44 -12.65 19.02
C SER A 3 23.23 -13.06 17.58
N THR A 4 23.24 -14.38 17.32
CA THR A 4 22.73 -14.95 16.08
C THR A 4 21.23 -14.71 16.07
N LEU A 5 20.83 -13.50 15.71
CA LEU A 5 19.45 -13.18 15.36
C LEU A 5 19.13 -14.04 14.16
N ASP A 6 18.09 -14.86 14.30
CA ASP A 6 17.50 -15.60 13.20
C ASP A 6 17.28 -14.64 12.02
N PRO A 7 17.89 -14.90 10.84
CA PRO A 7 17.76 -14.02 9.68
C PRO A 7 16.31 -13.87 9.24
N ASP A 8 15.43 -14.81 9.60
CA ASP A 8 14.01 -14.82 9.27
C ASP A 8 13.11 -14.27 10.39
N ALA A 9 13.68 -13.89 11.55
CA ALA A 9 12.92 -13.26 12.62
C ALA A 9 12.46 -11.84 12.21
N PRO A 10 11.19 -11.48 12.43
CA PRO A 10 10.69 -10.15 12.12
C PRO A 10 11.40 -9.08 12.94
N SER A 11 11.59 -7.92 12.32
CA SER A 11 12.10 -6.72 12.98
C SER A 11 10.97 -5.95 13.66
N VAL A 12 11.32 -5.05 14.57
CA VAL A 12 10.33 -4.18 15.24
C VAL A 12 9.96 -3.03 14.33
N LEU A 13 8.66 -2.77 14.17
CA LEU A 13 8.16 -1.60 13.44
C LEU A 13 8.44 -0.31 14.23
N THR A 14 9.14 0.64 13.61
CA THR A 14 9.31 1.98 14.17
C THR A 14 8.07 2.83 13.89
N SER A 15 7.86 3.86 14.70
CA SER A 15 6.74 4.80 14.51
C SER A 15 6.76 5.47 13.13
N ASP A 16 7.95 5.76 12.59
CA ASP A 16 8.06 6.37 11.26
C ASP A 16 7.57 5.43 10.15
N VAL A 17 7.96 4.16 10.21
CA VAL A 17 7.51 3.13 9.25
C VAL A 17 6.00 2.94 9.38
N TYR A 18 5.48 2.88 10.60
CA TYR A 18 4.04 2.79 10.86
C TYR A 18 3.27 3.96 10.25
N ASN A 19 3.71 5.20 10.51
CA ASN A 19 3.04 6.41 10.02
C ASN A 19 3.07 6.49 8.49
N ASN A 20 4.21 6.15 7.86
CA ASN A 20 4.34 6.12 6.41
C ASN A 20 3.42 5.07 5.77
N ALA A 21 3.31 3.90 6.41
CA ALA A 21 2.41 2.85 6.00
C ALA A 21 0.94 3.28 6.12
N GLU A 22 0.57 3.98 7.19
CA GLU A 22 -0.79 4.48 7.41
C GLU A 22 -1.18 5.52 6.34
N VAL A 23 -0.28 6.45 6.02
CA VAL A 23 -0.48 7.43 4.94
C VAL A 23 -0.69 6.71 3.60
N SER A 24 0.15 5.72 3.30
CA SER A 24 0.05 4.94 2.07
C SER A 24 -1.25 4.14 2.01
N PHE A 25 -1.67 3.55 3.13
CA PHE A 25 -2.93 2.82 3.26
C PHE A 25 -4.12 3.76 2.98
N ALA A 26 -4.10 4.97 3.55
CA ALA A 26 -5.13 5.96 3.34
C ALA A 26 -5.26 6.40 1.87
N MET A 27 -4.18 6.34 1.08
CA MET A 27 -4.20 6.63 -0.36
C MET A 27 -4.76 5.47 -1.20
N LEU A 28 -4.59 4.23 -0.75
CA LEU A 28 -5.01 3.02 -1.49
C LEU A 28 -6.41 2.53 -1.09
N GLN A 29 -6.90 2.90 0.10
CA GLN A 29 -8.18 2.42 0.61
C GLN A 29 -9.38 2.85 -0.25
N ASN A 30 -10.34 1.96 -0.37
CA ASN A 30 -11.63 2.26 -0.99
C ASN A 30 -12.52 3.13 -0.07
N LYS A 31 -13.75 3.42 -0.51
CA LYS A 31 -14.74 4.19 0.27
C LYS A 31 -15.10 3.56 1.62
N GLU A 32 -14.88 2.26 1.77
CA GLU A 32 -15.13 1.49 2.99
C GLU A 32 -13.90 1.40 3.91
N LYS A 33 -12.81 2.10 3.56
CA LYS A 33 -11.51 2.07 4.27
C LYS A 33 -10.80 0.71 4.21
N LEU A 34 -10.95 0.01 3.10
CA LEU A 34 -10.37 -1.32 2.89
C LEU A 34 -9.50 -1.35 1.64
N ILE A 35 -8.50 -2.22 1.64
CA ILE A 35 -7.61 -2.45 0.50
C ILE A 35 -7.74 -3.88 -0.05
N SER A 36 -7.19 -4.12 -1.24
CA SER A 36 -7.02 -5.45 -1.81
C SER A 36 -5.67 -6.06 -1.40
N PHE A 37 -5.52 -7.37 -1.59
CA PHE A 37 -4.24 -8.03 -1.38
C PHE A 37 -3.14 -7.56 -2.36
N LEU A 38 -3.51 -7.12 -3.57
CA LEU A 38 -2.55 -6.57 -4.52
C LEU A 38 -1.91 -5.28 -3.98
N ASP A 39 -2.67 -4.47 -3.26
CA ASP A 39 -2.21 -3.23 -2.63
C ASP A 39 -1.19 -3.50 -1.51
N CYS A 40 -1.21 -4.69 -0.90
CA CYS A 40 -0.28 -5.06 0.17
C CYS A 40 1.18 -5.04 -0.30
N THR A 41 1.46 -5.39 -1.56
CA THR A 41 2.82 -5.29 -2.12
C THR A 41 3.29 -3.84 -2.11
N THR A 42 2.44 -2.91 -2.52
CA THR A 42 2.74 -1.47 -2.53
C THR A 42 2.96 -0.94 -1.12
N LEU A 43 2.18 -1.40 -0.15
CA LEU A 43 2.33 -1.00 1.26
C LEU A 43 3.59 -1.54 1.91
N LEU A 44 3.95 -2.81 1.68
CA LEU A 44 5.22 -3.33 2.18
C LEU A 44 6.40 -2.56 1.57
N ARG A 45 6.29 -2.15 0.30
CA ARG A 45 7.30 -1.28 -0.35
C ARG A 45 7.36 0.11 0.28
N SER A 46 6.23 0.72 0.64
CA SER A 46 6.23 2.01 1.34
C SER A 46 6.76 1.92 2.77
N MET A 47 6.67 0.73 3.39
CA MET A 47 7.34 0.39 4.64
C MET A 47 8.86 0.16 4.49
N GLY A 48 9.39 0.24 3.26
CA GLY A 48 10.81 0.06 2.95
C GLY A 48 11.22 -1.39 2.72
N MET A 49 10.27 -2.32 2.58
CA MET A 49 10.57 -3.73 2.28
C MET A 49 10.57 -4.00 0.78
N ASN A 50 11.35 -5.00 0.36
CA ASN A 50 11.27 -5.57 -0.98
C ASN A 50 10.62 -6.96 -0.89
N PRO A 51 9.27 -7.05 -0.83
CA PRO A 51 8.60 -8.33 -0.61
C PRO A 51 8.84 -9.28 -1.79
N THR A 52 9.25 -10.51 -1.46
CA THR A 52 9.31 -11.64 -2.39
C THR A 52 7.96 -12.31 -2.52
N GLN A 53 7.81 -13.22 -3.48
CA GLN A 53 6.57 -14.01 -3.61
C GLN A 53 6.30 -14.84 -2.34
N ASP A 54 7.34 -15.38 -1.70
CA ASP A 54 7.21 -16.14 -0.46
C ASP A 54 6.73 -15.26 0.71
N ASP A 55 7.18 -14.00 0.76
CA ASP A 55 6.68 -13.03 1.74
C ASP A 55 5.20 -12.74 1.55
N MET A 56 4.78 -12.57 0.30
CA MET A 56 3.37 -12.37 -0.03
C MET A 56 2.55 -13.62 0.34
N ASP A 57 3.02 -14.82 0.02
CA ASP A 57 2.33 -16.06 0.37
C ASP A 57 2.23 -16.25 1.90
N LYS A 58 3.27 -15.86 2.65
CA LYS A 58 3.26 -15.85 4.12
C LYS A 58 2.26 -14.83 4.66
N LEU A 59 2.25 -13.61 4.12
CA LEU A 59 1.30 -12.57 4.49
C LEU A 59 -0.15 -13.02 4.24
N LYS A 60 -0.39 -13.64 3.08
CA LYS A 60 -1.69 -14.21 2.71
C LYS A 60 -2.18 -15.24 3.72
N LYS A 61 -1.30 -16.13 4.19
CA LYS A 61 -1.62 -17.13 5.22
C LYS A 61 -1.94 -16.48 6.57
N LEU A 62 -1.17 -15.47 6.98
CA LEU A 62 -1.38 -14.74 8.24
C LEU A 62 -2.71 -13.98 8.26
N MET A 63 -3.11 -13.43 7.12
CA MET A 63 -4.34 -12.64 6.98
C MET A 63 -5.61 -13.48 6.85
N ALA A 64 -5.51 -14.73 6.41
CA ALA A 64 -6.67 -15.56 6.10
C ALA A 64 -7.65 -15.68 7.28
N GLU A 65 -7.14 -16.01 8.48
CA GLU A 65 -8.00 -16.17 9.66
C GLU A 65 -8.59 -14.82 10.16
N PRO A 66 -7.80 -13.75 10.38
CA PRO A 66 -8.33 -12.45 10.78
C PRO A 66 -9.43 -11.91 9.86
N ILE A 67 -9.29 -12.10 8.55
CA ILE A 67 -10.27 -11.61 7.57
C ILE A 67 -11.57 -12.38 7.68
N VAL A 68 -11.51 -13.72 7.73
CA VAL A 68 -12.71 -14.56 7.90
C VAL A 68 -13.44 -14.20 9.21
N ARG A 69 -12.70 -13.98 10.30
CA ARG A 69 -13.27 -13.57 11.58
C ARG A 69 -13.94 -12.20 11.49
N LEU A 70 -13.34 -11.24 10.80
CA LEU A 70 -13.92 -9.90 10.61
C LEU A 70 -15.19 -9.96 9.77
N GLU A 71 -15.23 -10.77 8.70
CA GLU A 71 -16.43 -10.95 7.90
C GLU A 71 -17.57 -11.61 8.67
N GLN A 72 -17.26 -12.63 9.47
CA GLN A 72 -18.26 -13.26 10.36
C GLN A 72 -18.84 -12.22 11.32
N TRP A 73 -17.99 -11.42 11.95
CA TRP A 73 -18.42 -10.35 12.85
C TRP A 73 -19.30 -9.30 12.15
N ARG A 74 -18.95 -8.90 10.92
CA ARG A 74 -19.77 -7.98 10.11
C ARG A 74 -21.16 -8.56 9.80
N ARG A 75 -21.25 -9.84 9.40
CA ARG A 75 -22.52 -10.52 9.14
C ARG A 75 -23.38 -10.62 10.42
N GLU A 76 -22.76 -10.89 11.56
CA GLU A 76 -23.46 -10.94 12.86
C GLU A 76 -23.97 -9.57 13.30
N ASP A 77 -23.19 -8.50 13.11
CA ASP A 77 -23.60 -7.15 13.46
C ASP A 77 -24.72 -6.63 12.54
N GLU A 78 -24.67 -6.93 11.24
CA GLU A 78 -25.79 -6.65 10.33
C GLU A 78 -27.06 -7.36 10.75
N LEU A 79 -26.98 -8.65 11.10
CA LEU A 79 -28.11 -9.41 11.62
C LEU A 79 -28.65 -8.82 12.92
N ARG A 80 -27.77 -8.31 13.80
CA ARG A 80 -28.15 -7.64 15.04
C ARG A 80 -28.87 -6.32 14.79
N ARG A 81 -28.32 -5.45 13.92
CA ARG A 81 -28.94 -4.18 13.54
C ARG A 81 -30.29 -4.39 12.85
N ASP A 82 -30.43 -5.41 12.01
CA ASP A 82 -31.69 -5.77 11.38
C ASP A 82 -32.75 -6.23 12.39
N LYS A 83 -32.34 -7.03 13.39
CA LYS A 83 -33.23 -7.42 14.50
C LYS A 83 -33.63 -6.22 15.36
N GLU A 84 -32.72 -5.28 15.60
CA GLU A 84 -33.01 -4.03 16.34
C GLU A 84 -33.98 -3.13 15.58
N ARG A 85 -33.75 -2.91 14.28
CA ARG A 85 -34.65 -2.15 13.39
C ARG A 85 -36.04 -2.77 13.35
N ARG A 86 -36.16 -4.09 13.21
CA ARG A 86 -37.46 -4.79 13.26
C ARG A 86 -38.16 -4.65 14.62
N LYS A 87 -37.41 -4.65 15.72
CA LYS A 87 -37.97 -4.43 17.06
C LYS A 87 -38.45 -2.99 17.24
N GLU A 88 -37.74 -2.02 16.68
CA GLU A 88 -38.12 -0.60 16.70
C GLU A 88 -39.36 -0.35 15.83
N GLU A 89 -39.39 -0.83 14.59
CA GLU A 89 -40.57 -0.76 13.71
C GLU A 89 -41.79 -1.44 14.35
N ALA A 90 -41.61 -2.57 15.05
CA ALA A 90 -42.69 -3.24 15.78
C ALA A 90 -43.15 -2.45 17.02
N ARG A 91 -42.25 -1.70 17.69
CA ARG A 91 -42.58 -0.81 18.81
C ARG A 91 -43.30 0.44 18.33
N GLU A 92 -42.87 1.06 17.23
CA GLU A 92 -43.56 2.21 16.64
C GLU A 92 -44.95 1.87 16.11
N ARG A 93 -45.12 0.68 15.50
CA ARG A 93 -46.44 0.16 15.10
C ARG A 93 -47.36 -0.08 16.31
N LYS A 94 -46.82 -0.50 17.46
CA LYS A 94 -47.59 -0.65 18.71
C LYS A 94 -47.85 0.71 19.41
N GLY A 95 -47.00 1.70 19.22
CA GLY A 95 -47.12 3.05 19.79
C GLY A 95 -48.19 3.92 19.12
N LYS A 96 -48.44 3.74 17.81
CA LYS A 96 -49.52 4.44 17.07
C LYS A 96 -50.92 3.81 17.23
N GLY A 97 -51.06 2.74 18.00
CA GLY A 97 -52.31 1.99 18.18
C GLY A 97 -53.15 2.35 19.41
N ARG A 98 -52.94 3.51 20.04
CA ARG A 98 -53.73 3.97 21.20
C ARG A 98 -54.47 5.29 20.92
N MET A 99 -55.35 5.27 19.92
CA MET A 99 -56.57 6.07 19.96
C MET A 99 -57.72 5.19 19.46
N SER A 100 -58.72 5.01 20.33
CA SER A 100 -60.12 4.56 20.15
C SER A 100 -60.48 3.83 18.84
N VAL A 101 -61.16 2.70 18.83
CA VAL A 101 -62.60 2.59 19.13
C VAL A 101 -62.96 1.15 19.51
N ALA A 102 -63.93 1.03 20.40
CA ALA A 102 -64.50 -0.20 20.93
C ALA A 102 -65.19 -1.10 19.89
N ALA A 103 -65.22 -2.40 20.23
CA ALA A 103 -66.15 -3.45 19.81
C ALA A 103 -66.10 -3.98 18.35
N ALA A 104 -65.67 -5.24 18.19
CA ALA A 104 -66.57 -6.37 17.86
C ALA A 104 -65.83 -7.70 17.60
N LYS A 105 -66.12 -8.68 18.47
CA LYS A 105 -66.38 -10.13 18.24
C LYS A 105 -65.51 -10.98 17.26
N LYS A 106 -64.94 -12.05 17.86
CA LYS A 106 -64.74 -13.45 17.37
C LYS A 106 -63.77 -13.62 16.17
N SER A 107 -62.99 -14.68 15.97
CA SER A 107 -62.58 -15.92 16.64
C SER A 107 -61.64 -16.62 15.63
N ILE A 108 -60.83 -17.58 16.08
CA ILE A 108 -60.20 -18.69 15.31
C ILE A 108 -58.69 -18.56 14.98
N ALA A 109 -57.99 -19.57 15.50
CA ALA A 109 -56.76 -20.23 15.06
C ALA A 109 -55.40 -19.62 15.45
N GLU A 110 -54.92 -20.10 16.60
CA GLU A 110 -53.61 -20.72 16.73
C GLU A 110 -53.06 -21.29 15.41
N LYS A 111 -51.90 -20.79 15.01
CA LYS A 111 -50.83 -21.64 14.46
C LYS A 111 -49.49 -21.05 14.91
N VAL A 112 -49.05 -21.53 16.07
CA VAL A 112 -47.63 -21.56 16.43
C VAL A 112 -46.97 -22.48 15.41
N GLY A 113 -46.02 -21.90 14.67
CA GLY A 113 -45.08 -22.61 13.81
C GLY A 113 -43.70 -22.11 14.14
N GLU A 114 -43.15 -22.63 15.23
CA GLU A 114 -41.70 -22.79 15.37
C GLU A 114 -41.18 -23.65 14.22
N GLY A 115 -39.93 -23.43 13.80
CA GLY A 115 -39.21 -24.39 12.97
C GLY A 115 -38.75 -23.81 11.63
N GLY A 116 -37.57 -23.21 11.66
CA GLY A 116 -36.87 -22.79 10.46
C GLY A 116 -35.59 -22.03 10.75
N VAL A 117 -34.90 -22.34 11.86
CA VAL A 117 -33.47 -22.06 11.97
C VAL A 117 -32.83 -23.07 11.03
N ASN A 118 -32.69 -22.70 9.76
CA ASN A 118 -31.64 -23.30 8.96
C ASN A 118 -30.35 -22.81 9.63
N GLU A 119 -29.81 -23.63 10.53
CA GLU A 119 -28.37 -23.68 10.76
C GLU A 119 -27.77 -23.95 9.39
N ALA A 120 -27.48 -22.86 8.67
CA ALA A 120 -26.62 -22.90 7.53
C ALA A 120 -25.28 -23.37 8.09
N VAL A 121 -24.99 -24.65 7.85
CA VAL A 121 -23.65 -25.23 7.88
C VAL A 121 -22.68 -24.15 7.40
N PRO A 122 -21.63 -23.79 8.16
CA PRO A 122 -20.69 -22.78 7.71
C PRO A 122 -20.20 -23.20 6.33
N PRO A 123 -20.32 -22.33 5.29
CA PRO A 123 -19.87 -22.71 3.98
C PRO A 123 -18.40 -23.10 4.08
N LEU A 124 -18.10 -24.31 3.61
CA LEU A 124 -16.73 -24.77 3.33
C LEU A 124 -15.97 -23.63 2.62
N PRO A 125 -14.69 -23.40 2.96
CA PRO A 125 -13.95 -22.24 2.51
C PRO A 125 -13.99 -22.20 0.98
N THR A 126 -14.60 -21.14 0.44
CA THR A 126 -14.61 -20.87 -0.98
C THR A 126 -13.16 -20.82 -1.48
N PRO A 127 -12.88 -21.43 -2.64
CA PRO A 127 -11.52 -21.58 -3.15
C PRO A 127 -10.94 -20.20 -3.47
N ALA A 128 -9.81 -19.88 -2.83
CA ALA A 128 -8.87 -18.80 -3.16
C ALA A 128 -9.48 -17.56 -3.85
N GLU A 129 -10.55 -17.02 -3.29
CA GLU A 129 -10.99 -15.67 -3.66
C GLU A 129 -9.84 -14.72 -3.34
N GLU A 130 -9.51 -13.85 -4.28
CA GLU A 130 -8.60 -12.73 -4.06
C GLU A 130 -8.93 -12.13 -2.70
N ILE A 131 -7.99 -12.22 -1.76
CA ILE A 131 -8.19 -11.64 -0.44
C ILE A 131 -8.47 -10.16 -0.68
N LYS A 132 -9.71 -9.76 -0.37
CA LYS A 132 -10.23 -8.42 -0.52
C LYS A 132 -10.66 -7.94 0.85
N ASN A 133 -10.93 -6.65 0.98
CA ASN A 133 -11.53 -6.07 2.18
C ASN A 133 -10.61 -6.09 3.41
N ILE A 134 -9.30 -5.87 3.20
CA ILE A 134 -8.30 -5.86 4.27
C ILE A 134 -8.37 -4.52 5.00
N ASP A 135 -8.62 -4.57 6.31
CA ASP A 135 -8.59 -3.43 7.23
C ASP A 135 -7.14 -3.09 7.64
N TRP A 136 -6.88 -1.82 7.94
CA TRP A 136 -5.59 -1.34 8.45
C TRP A 136 -5.03 -2.19 9.60
N ASN A 137 -5.85 -2.52 10.59
CA ASN A 137 -5.44 -3.28 11.76
C ASN A 137 -5.03 -4.71 11.40
N ILE A 138 -5.73 -5.34 10.45
CA ILE A 138 -5.34 -6.65 9.93
C ILE A 138 -4.03 -6.53 9.17
N PHE A 139 -3.92 -5.53 8.29
CA PHE A 139 -2.72 -5.29 7.50
C PHE A 139 -1.49 -5.12 8.41
N ILE A 140 -1.53 -4.15 9.31
CA ILE A 140 -0.35 -3.77 10.09
C ILE A 140 0.06 -4.87 11.07
N HIS A 141 -0.90 -5.57 11.68
CA HIS A 141 -0.62 -6.70 12.57
C HIS A 141 0.05 -7.86 11.83
N CYS A 142 -0.45 -8.22 10.65
CA CYS A 142 0.16 -9.27 9.84
C CYS A 142 1.50 -8.83 9.22
N ALA A 143 1.62 -7.56 8.83
CA ALA A 143 2.85 -6.99 8.28
C ALA A 143 3.98 -6.98 9.32
N GLU A 144 3.67 -6.70 10.58
CA GLU A 144 4.65 -6.78 11.68
C GLU A 144 5.30 -8.16 11.79
N MET A 145 4.55 -9.23 11.52
CA MET A 145 5.04 -10.61 11.58
C MET A 145 5.93 -11.02 10.39
N VAL A 146 6.05 -10.17 9.37
CA VAL A 146 6.94 -10.39 8.22
C VAL A 146 7.95 -9.24 8.03
N PHE A 147 7.86 -8.19 8.85
CA PHE A 147 8.61 -6.97 8.67
C PHE A 147 10.12 -7.21 8.79
N ARG A 148 10.88 -6.62 7.88
CA ARG A 148 12.34 -6.58 7.92
C ARG A 148 12.79 -5.13 7.92
N ASP A 149 13.72 -4.83 8.82
CA ASP A 149 14.25 -3.49 8.93
C ASP A 149 15.09 -3.09 7.72
N ARG A 150 15.42 -1.79 7.68
CA ARG A 150 16.19 -1.20 6.60
C ARG A 150 17.55 -1.88 6.41
N MET A 151 18.23 -2.23 7.49
CA MET A 151 19.57 -2.80 7.42
C MET A 151 19.55 -4.19 6.76
N ARG A 152 18.56 -5.02 7.06
CA ARG A 152 18.40 -6.33 6.44
C ARG A 152 18.08 -6.23 4.95
N GLU A 153 17.13 -5.36 4.60
CA GLU A 153 16.72 -5.12 3.22
C GLU A 153 17.88 -4.56 2.37
N GLU A 154 18.61 -3.56 2.88
CA GLU A 154 19.79 -3.00 2.20
C GLU A 154 20.86 -4.08 2.00
N SER A 155 21.13 -4.89 3.02
CA SER A 155 22.09 -6.00 2.91
C SER A 155 21.70 -6.99 1.82
N ALA A 156 20.41 -7.34 1.71
CA ALA A 156 19.92 -8.25 0.68
C ALA A 156 20.11 -7.67 -0.73
N VAL A 157 19.82 -6.37 -0.91
CA VAL A 157 20.05 -5.68 -2.19
C VAL A 157 21.54 -5.65 -2.53
N VAL A 158 22.41 -5.36 -1.57
CA VAL A 158 23.87 -5.39 -1.80
C VAL A 158 24.35 -6.77 -2.26
N GLU A 159 23.89 -7.85 -1.62
CA GLU A 159 24.25 -9.21 -2.05
C GLU A 159 23.73 -9.53 -3.46
N ALA A 160 22.52 -9.09 -3.81
CA ALA A 160 22.01 -9.24 -5.17
C ALA A 160 22.86 -8.48 -6.20
N LEU A 161 23.26 -7.24 -5.88
CA LEU A 161 24.09 -6.43 -6.77
C LEU A 161 25.51 -7.01 -6.94
N LYS A 162 26.08 -7.65 -5.90
CA LYS A 162 27.38 -8.32 -5.98
C LYS A 162 27.43 -9.41 -7.05
N VAL A 163 26.32 -10.05 -7.39
CA VAL A 163 26.27 -11.05 -8.47
C VAL A 163 26.71 -10.43 -9.81
N PHE A 164 26.44 -9.14 -10.01
CA PHE A 164 26.74 -8.43 -11.26
C PHE A 164 28.08 -7.70 -11.26
N VAL A 165 28.50 -7.16 -10.11
CA VAL A 165 29.73 -6.34 -10.00
C VAL A 165 30.87 -7.04 -9.26
N GLY A 166 30.65 -8.24 -8.73
CA GLY A 166 31.62 -9.07 -8.00
C GLY A 166 31.97 -8.59 -6.58
N SER A 167 31.90 -7.28 -6.31
CA SER A 167 32.22 -6.70 -5.00
C SER A 167 31.28 -5.54 -4.65
N SER A 168 30.95 -5.37 -3.36
CA SER A 168 30.10 -4.26 -2.90
C SER A 168 30.75 -2.88 -3.02
N ALA A 169 32.08 -2.83 -3.12
CA ALA A 169 32.84 -1.61 -3.36
C ALA A 169 33.02 -1.31 -4.86
N ALA A 170 32.67 -2.26 -5.74
CA ALA A 170 32.75 -2.06 -7.17
C ALA A 170 31.68 -1.06 -7.62
N VAL A 171 32.07 -0.24 -8.59
CA VAL A 171 31.22 0.79 -9.18
C VAL A 171 30.28 0.15 -10.19
N MET A 172 29.01 0.51 -10.10
CA MET A 172 28.00 0.15 -11.08
C MET A 172 27.56 1.41 -11.81
N THR A 173 27.51 1.32 -13.14
CA THR A 173 26.93 2.39 -13.95
C THR A 173 25.42 2.26 -13.96
N ARG A 174 24.74 3.39 -14.05
CA ARG A 174 23.28 3.45 -14.16
C ARG A 174 22.77 2.64 -15.35
N ASP A 175 23.43 2.77 -16.50
CA ASP A 175 23.01 2.07 -17.72
C ASP A 175 23.09 0.56 -17.56
N ARG A 176 24.10 0.07 -16.82
CA ARG A 176 24.21 -1.35 -16.51
C ARG A 176 23.11 -1.82 -15.57
N LEU A 177 22.74 -1.02 -14.57
CA LEU A 177 21.58 -1.32 -13.72
C LEU A 177 20.29 -1.38 -14.54
N ILE A 178 20.04 -0.39 -15.40
CA ILE A 178 18.85 -0.34 -16.25
C ILE A 178 18.82 -1.56 -17.18
N GLU A 179 19.95 -1.94 -17.77
CA GLU A 179 20.08 -3.14 -18.59
C GLU A 179 19.72 -4.40 -17.78
N ILE A 180 20.25 -4.56 -16.56
CA ILE A 180 19.95 -5.71 -15.70
C ILE A 180 18.45 -5.77 -15.38
N VAL A 181 17.85 -4.65 -14.95
CA VAL A 181 16.44 -4.62 -14.57
C VAL A 181 15.53 -4.89 -15.77
N THR A 182 15.89 -4.39 -16.95
CA THR A 182 15.09 -4.61 -18.18
C THR A 182 15.27 -6.00 -18.79
N THR A 183 16.42 -6.65 -18.59
CA THR A 183 16.71 -7.98 -19.18
C THR A 183 16.42 -9.15 -18.25
N GLN A 184 16.55 -8.96 -16.93
CA GLN A 184 16.43 -10.01 -15.92
C GLN A 184 15.31 -9.76 -14.90
N GLY A 185 14.69 -8.59 -14.92
CA GLY A 185 13.56 -8.28 -14.04
C GLY A 185 12.24 -8.87 -14.55
N ASP A 186 11.33 -9.15 -13.63
CA ASP A 186 9.97 -9.61 -13.95
C ASP A 186 9.12 -8.51 -14.61
N ASN A 187 9.53 -7.25 -14.50
CA ASN A 187 8.84 -6.09 -15.06
C ASN A 187 9.68 -5.39 -16.12
N VAL A 188 9.08 -5.20 -17.30
CA VAL A 188 9.64 -4.33 -18.34
C VAL A 188 9.37 -2.88 -17.95
N LEU A 189 10.43 -2.15 -17.62
CA LEU A 189 10.35 -0.71 -17.35
C LEU A 189 9.87 0.03 -18.60
N THR A 190 8.85 0.86 -18.44
CA THR A 190 8.40 1.77 -19.50
C THR A 190 9.45 2.86 -19.75
N PRO A 191 9.48 3.47 -20.95
CA PRO A 191 10.40 4.57 -21.23
C PRO A 191 10.28 5.74 -20.23
N ALA A 192 9.09 5.97 -19.67
CA ALA A 192 8.86 6.98 -18.64
C ALA A 192 9.54 6.61 -17.32
N GLU A 193 9.42 5.36 -16.86
CA GLU A 193 10.08 4.86 -15.65
C GLU A 193 11.60 4.86 -15.79
N VAL A 194 12.13 4.48 -16.96
CA VAL A 194 13.56 4.59 -17.27
C VAL A 194 14.03 6.04 -17.16
N LYS A 195 13.26 7.00 -17.70
CA LYS A 195 13.59 8.43 -17.60
C LYS A 195 13.60 8.91 -16.15
N VAL A 196 12.67 8.42 -15.32
CA VAL A 196 12.66 8.73 -13.87
C VAL A 196 13.91 8.17 -13.19
N LEU A 197 14.27 6.90 -13.45
CA LEU A 197 15.51 6.32 -12.91
C LEU A 197 16.76 7.10 -13.33
N VAL A 198 16.81 7.58 -14.57
CA VAL A 198 17.87 8.47 -15.08
C VAL A 198 18.00 9.76 -14.29
N THR A 199 16.88 10.34 -13.86
CA THR A 199 16.89 11.57 -13.04
C THR A 199 17.24 11.35 -11.58
N VAL A 200 16.95 10.17 -11.02
CA VAL A 200 17.11 9.88 -9.59
C VAL A 200 18.47 9.23 -9.28
N LEU A 201 19.00 8.43 -10.21
CA LEU A 201 20.23 7.68 -10.00
C LEU A 201 21.46 8.42 -10.57
N PRO A 202 22.58 8.46 -9.84
CA PRO A 202 23.83 8.99 -10.36
C PRO A 202 24.32 8.14 -11.54
N GLU A 203 25.14 8.74 -12.41
CA GLU A 203 25.69 8.06 -13.59
C GLU A 203 26.50 6.81 -13.22
N SER A 204 27.24 6.88 -12.11
CA SER A 204 27.94 5.74 -11.52
C SER A 204 28.03 5.89 -10.00
N CYS A 205 27.89 4.79 -9.28
CA CYS A 205 28.10 4.75 -7.83
C CYS A 205 28.48 3.34 -7.34
N PRO A 206 29.09 3.18 -6.16
CA PRO A 206 29.35 1.88 -5.56
C PRO A 206 28.04 1.12 -5.30
N ALA A 207 28.06 -0.21 -5.45
CA ALA A 207 26.87 -1.05 -5.23
C ALA A 207 26.23 -0.86 -3.84
N LYS A 208 27.03 -0.58 -2.80
CA LYS A 208 26.52 -0.25 -1.46
C LYS A 208 25.70 1.04 -1.44
N GLU A 209 26.19 2.09 -2.10
CA GLU A 209 25.47 3.36 -2.17
C GLU A 209 24.20 3.22 -3.02
N LEU A 210 24.28 2.43 -4.10
CA LEU A 210 23.14 2.15 -4.94
C LEU A 210 22.03 1.41 -4.18
N ALA A 211 22.40 0.39 -3.38
CA ALA A 211 21.44 -0.35 -2.55
C ALA A 211 20.69 0.57 -1.58
N ALA A 212 21.41 1.49 -0.93
CA ALA A 212 20.82 2.47 -0.03
C ALA A 212 19.87 3.47 -0.72
N ARG A 213 20.01 3.68 -2.04
CA ARG A 213 19.15 4.56 -2.86
C ARG A 213 17.96 3.83 -3.48
N ILE A 214 18.12 2.55 -3.83
CA ILE A 214 17.05 1.71 -4.42
C ILE A 214 16.01 1.35 -3.36
N GLN A 215 16.42 1.18 -2.10
CA GLN A 215 15.52 0.81 -1.03
C GLN A 215 14.80 2.03 -0.44
N GLY A 216 13.46 2.05 -0.50
CA GLY A 216 12.61 3.02 0.22
C GLY A 216 12.50 4.39 -0.46
N THR A 217 11.74 4.47 -1.56
CA THR A 217 11.49 5.71 -2.32
C THR A 217 10.74 6.77 -1.52
N TYR A 218 11.46 7.57 -0.73
CA TYR A 218 11.53 9.04 -0.80
C TYR A 218 12.61 9.53 0.19
N VAL A 219 13.73 10.03 -0.33
CA VAL A 219 14.62 10.92 0.43
C VAL A 219 14.24 12.33 0.02
N ALA A 220 13.69 13.11 0.95
CA ALA A 220 13.47 14.53 0.71
C ALA A 220 14.82 15.15 0.29
N PRO A 221 14.87 15.93 -0.80
CA PRO A 221 16.11 16.54 -1.24
C PRO A 221 16.68 17.35 -0.09
N THR A 222 17.98 17.18 0.17
CA THR A 222 18.66 17.92 1.22
C THR A 222 18.53 19.41 0.92
N GLN A 223 18.56 20.26 1.95
CA GLN A 223 18.43 21.72 1.73
C GLN A 223 19.50 22.24 0.76
N GLU A 224 20.68 21.59 0.73
CA GLU A 224 21.75 21.88 -0.21
C GLU A 224 21.39 21.50 -1.66
N GLU A 225 20.72 20.36 -1.87
CA GLU A 225 20.22 19.93 -3.19
C GLU A 225 19.03 20.76 -3.68
N ILE A 226 18.14 21.19 -2.77
CA ILE A 226 17.05 22.13 -3.09
C ILE A 226 17.66 23.47 -3.53
N ASN A 227 18.61 24.00 -2.77
CA ASN A 227 19.27 25.26 -3.09
C ASN A 227 20.06 25.17 -4.41
N ALA A 228 20.72 24.03 -4.67
CA ALA A 228 21.43 23.79 -5.93
C ALA A 228 20.47 23.71 -7.13
N ALA A 229 19.30 23.08 -6.97
CA ALA A 229 18.29 23.01 -8.01
C ALA A 229 17.69 24.39 -8.31
N THR A 230 17.36 25.17 -7.27
CA THR A 230 16.84 26.54 -7.42
C THR A 230 17.86 27.46 -8.12
N MET A 231 19.15 27.36 -7.79
CA MET A 231 20.19 28.17 -8.45
C MET A 231 20.36 27.81 -9.93
N ARG A 232 20.30 26.53 -10.29
CA ARG A 232 20.36 26.09 -11.70
C ARG A 232 19.14 26.57 -12.50
N GLU A 233 17.96 26.58 -11.89
CA GLU A 233 16.74 27.06 -12.55
C GLU A 233 16.77 28.57 -12.78
N ILE A 234 17.29 29.34 -11.82
CA ILE A 234 17.52 30.78 -11.96
C ILE A 234 18.54 31.08 -13.07
N GLU A 235 19.63 30.32 -13.15
CA GLU A 235 20.63 30.48 -14.21
C GLU A 235 20.08 30.09 -15.58
N ALA A 236 19.33 28.98 -15.68
CA ALA A 236 18.70 28.56 -16.92
C ALA A 236 17.70 29.60 -17.44
N ARG A 237 16.90 30.20 -16.55
CA ARG A 237 15.97 31.27 -16.90
C ARG A 237 16.68 32.54 -17.36
N ARG A 238 17.78 32.93 -16.70
CA ARG A 238 18.60 34.08 -17.13
C ARG A 238 19.23 33.87 -18.51
N GLN A 239 19.67 32.65 -18.81
CA GLN A 239 20.22 32.32 -20.13
C GLN A 239 19.14 32.32 -21.22
N GLN A 240 17.92 31.87 -20.92
CA GLN A 240 16.78 31.96 -21.83
C GLN A 240 16.37 33.41 -22.09
N GLU A 241 16.23 34.24 -21.05
CA GLU A 241 15.88 35.66 -21.20
C GLU A 241 16.98 36.44 -21.98
N ALA A 242 18.25 36.08 -21.81
CA ALA A 242 19.35 36.66 -22.59
C ALA A 242 19.35 36.19 -24.06
N ALA A 243 19.01 34.92 -24.32
CA ALA A 243 18.89 34.37 -25.66
C ALA A 243 17.66 34.92 -26.41
N GLU A 244 16.57 35.23 -25.71
CA GLU A 244 15.39 35.89 -26.28
C GLU A 244 15.67 37.35 -26.61
N LYS A 245 16.35 38.11 -25.74
CA LYS A 245 16.80 39.47 -26.07
C LYS A 245 17.79 39.53 -27.22
N ALA A 246 18.71 38.57 -27.31
CA ALA A 246 19.65 38.48 -28.44
C ALA A 246 18.97 38.10 -29.77
N LYS A 247 17.76 37.50 -29.72
CA LYS A 247 16.91 37.25 -30.89
C LYS A 247 16.08 38.49 -31.27
N GLU A 248 15.63 39.28 -30.30
CA GLU A 248 14.95 40.56 -30.55
C GLU A 248 15.90 41.61 -31.17
N ASP A 249 17.16 41.67 -30.75
CA ASP A 249 18.17 42.59 -31.29
C ASP A 249 18.69 42.21 -32.70
N ASN A 250 18.37 41.01 -33.21
CA ASN A 250 18.76 40.52 -34.54
C ASN A 250 17.56 40.40 -35.50
N ASP A 251 16.43 41.05 -35.22
CA ASP A 251 15.30 41.12 -36.17
C ASP A 251 15.59 42.16 -37.27
N PRO A 252 15.84 41.76 -38.54
CA PRO A 252 16.15 42.67 -39.64
C PRO A 252 14.94 43.49 -40.13
N LEU A 253 13.78 43.43 -39.46
CA LEU A 253 12.59 44.23 -39.78
C LEU A 253 12.23 45.30 -38.73
N SER A 254 13.05 45.52 -37.70
CA SER A 254 12.80 46.54 -36.67
C SER A 254 13.09 48.00 -37.11
N GLY A 255 13.25 48.25 -38.41
CA GLY A 255 13.61 49.55 -38.96
C GLY A 255 12.92 49.92 -40.29
N LEU A 256 11.68 49.49 -40.50
CA LEU A 256 10.81 49.98 -41.59
C LEU A 256 9.49 50.50 -41.05
#